data_AF-A0A662ISH9-F1
#
_entry.id   AF-A0A662ISH9-F1
#
_cell.length_a   1.000
_cell.length_b   1.000
_cell.length_c   1.000
_cell.angle_alpha   90.00
_cell.angle_beta   90.00
_cell.angle_gamma   90.00
#
_symmetry.space_group_name_H-M   'P 1'
#
loop_
_entity.id
_entity.type
_entity.pdbx_description
1 polymer ?
#
loop_
_entity_poly.entity_id
_entity_poly.type
_entity_poly.pdbx_seq_one_letter_code
_entity_poly.pdbx_strand_id
1 'polypeptide(L)'
;MGLYTTDTGTGYLCGRIVYEHLKSRGYYVNEPVRVRSFGLGASFFDEALSNLIDKIAGVVKSKKNAGYRVYVNATAGFKPETSFATIISMVMGADKVYYIHESFREVVALPLLPITVKEEFLSLIDRIFPHISLADLKDIIGYERIKELEERGVIIIREGRVEPRPWIRKLYTMIKGIG
;
A
#
# COMPACT_ATOMS: atom_id res chain seq x y z
N MET A 1 -7.76 14.68 -9.61
CA MET A 1 -6.90 14.56 -8.42
C MET A 1 -7.55 13.63 -7.43
N GLY A 2 -6.77 12.78 -6.75
CA GLY A 2 -7.22 11.85 -5.72
C GLY A 2 -6.88 12.40 -4.32
N LEU A 3 -7.87 12.64 -3.46
CA LEU A 3 -7.67 12.99 -2.06
C LEU A 3 -7.94 11.77 -1.16
N TYR A 4 -6.97 11.47 -0.29
CA TYR A 4 -7.03 10.37 0.66
C TYR A 4 -6.75 10.89 2.06
N THR A 5 -7.59 10.53 3.02
CA THR A 5 -7.46 10.99 4.41
C THR A 5 -7.45 9.81 5.35
N THR A 6 -6.82 9.93 6.51
CA THR A 6 -7.04 8.98 7.61
C THR A 6 -8.52 8.97 7.99
N ASP A 7 -9.00 7.83 8.49
CA ASP A 7 -10.39 7.67 8.95
C ASP A 7 -10.60 8.28 10.34
N THR A 8 -10.34 9.59 10.43
CA THR A 8 -10.57 10.40 11.63
C THR A 8 -11.49 11.57 11.27
N GLY A 9 -12.28 12.06 12.25
CA GLY A 9 -13.15 13.22 12.04
C GLY A 9 -12.38 14.45 11.54
N THR A 10 -11.22 14.73 12.17
CA THR A 10 -10.33 15.81 11.76
C THR A 10 -9.74 15.59 10.37
N GLY A 11 -9.26 14.38 10.07
CA GLY A 11 -8.71 14.06 8.75
C GLY A 11 -9.74 14.26 7.63
N TYR A 12 -10.97 13.78 7.85
CA TYR A 12 -12.04 13.95 6.87
C TYR A 12 -12.47 15.42 6.72
N LEU A 13 -12.59 16.17 7.81
CA LEU A 13 -12.91 17.60 7.76
C LEU A 13 -11.86 18.39 6.95
N CYS A 14 -10.57 18.18 7.25
CA CYS A 14 -9.48 18.80 6.48
C CYS A 14 -9.55 18.42 5.00
N GLY A 15 -9.78 17.14 4.70
CA GLY A 15 -9.98 16.67 3.33
C GLY A 15 -11.13 17.37 2.62
N ARG A 16 -12.27 17.56 3.29
CA ARG A 16 -13.43 18.27 2.73
C ARG A 16 -13.12 19.72 2.43
N ILE A 17 -12.42 20.42 3.32
CA ILE A 17 -12.01 21.81 3.09
C ILE A 17 -11.12 21.92 1.84
N VAL A 18 -10.13 21.03 1.71
CA VAL A 18 -9.25 20.99 0.54
C VAL A 18 -10.03 20.65 -0.73
N TYR A 19 -10.94 19.68 -0.66
CA TYR A 19 -11.82 19.30 -1.77
C TYR A 19 -12.64 20.49 -2.28
N GLU A 20 -13.37 21.19 -1.39
CA GLU A 20 -14.20 22.34 -1.77
C GLU A 20 -13.35 23.47 -2.36
N HIS A 21 -12.19 23.76 -1.76
CA HIS A 21 -11.29 24.82 -2.23
C HIS A 21 -10.73 24.53 -3.64
N LEU A 22 -10.32 23.30 -3.91
CA LEU A 22 -9.80 22.93 -5.23
C LEU A 22 -10.94 22.89 -6.27
N LYS A 23 -12.10 22.37 -5.88
CA LYS A 23 -13.28 22.34 -6.75
C LYS A 23 -13.73 23.75 -7.13
N SER A 24 -13.75 24.69 -6.18
CA SER A 24 -14.11 26.09 -6.44
C SER A 24 -13.12 26.81 -7.37
N ARG A 25 -11.90 26.27 -7.51
CA ARG A 25 -10.89 26.75 -8.47
C ARG A 25 -10.93 26.03 -9.82
N GLY A 26 -11.93 25.18 -10.07
CA GLY A 26 -12.13 24.48 -11.34
C GLY A 26 -11.31 23.20 -11.50
N TYR A 27 -10.67 22.68 -10.44
CA TYR A 27 -9.96 21.41 -10.53
C TYR A 27 -10.93 20.23 -10.46
N TYR A 28 -10.67 19.20 -11.28
CA TYR A 28 -11.34 17.90 -11.17
C TYR A 28 -10.75 17.12 -9.99
N VAL A 29 -11.49 17.05 -8.89
CA VAL A 29 -11.09 16.38 -7.65
C VAL A 29 -12.19 15.41 -7.22
N ASN A 30 -11.81 14.21 -6.77
CA ASN A 30 -12.76 13.29 -6.14
C ASN A 30 -13.12 13.77 -4.73
N GLU A 31 -14.27 13.35 -4.21
CA GLU A 31 -14.52 13.51 -2.78
C GLU A 31 -13.43 12.78 -1.96
N PRO A 32 -13.06 13.29 -0.77
CA PRO A 32 -12.03 12.67 0.06
C PRO A 32 -12.37 11.22 0.38
N VAL A 33 -11.48 10.31 -0.01
CA VAL A 33 -11.60 8.87 0.26
C VAL A 33 -10.91 8.57 1.58
N ARG A 34 -11.64 7.98 2.52
CA ARG A 34 -11.07 7.59 3.81
C ARG A 34 -10.26 6.30 3.67
N VAL A 35 -9.04 6.34 4.19
CA VAL A 35 -8.18 5.17 4.38
C VAL A 35 -8.43 4.69 5.80
N ARG A 36 -9.06 3.52 5.91
CA ARG A 36 -9.53 2.96 7.19
C ARG A 36 -8.37 2.47 8.04
N SER A 37 -8.64 2.33 9.33
CA SER A 37 -7.80 1.58 10.29
C SER A 37 -6.46 2.21 10.68
N PHE A 38 -5.98 3.24 9.95
CA PHE A 38 -4.85 4.05 10.42
C PHE A 38 -5.23 4.88 11.65
N GLY A 39 -4.36 4.83 12.67
CA GLY A 39 -4.56 5.53 13.95
C GLY A 39 -5.39 4.77 14.99
N LEU A 40 -5.89 3.57 14.67
CA LEU A 40 -6.70 2.75 15.60
C LEU A 40 -5.88 1.81 16.50
N GLY A 41 -4.56 1.75 16.30
CA GLY A 41 -3.62 0.93 17.09
C GLY A 41 -2.90 -0.15 16.29
N ALA A 42 -1.89 -0.78 16.90
CA ALA A 42 -1.01 -1.73 16.22
C ALA A 42 -1.75 -2.99 15.70
N SER A 43 -2.82 -3.42 16.38
CA SER A 43 -3.64 -4.57 15.97
C SER A 43 -4.33 -4.38 14.62
N PHE A 44 -4.54 -3.12 14.20
CA PHE A 44 -5.23 -2.76 12.96
C PHE A 44 -4.26 -2.46 11.81
N PHE A 45 -2.95 -2.56 12.05
CA PHE A 45 -1.94 -2.12 11.10
C PHE A 45 -1.98 -2.91 9.78
N ASP A 46 -2.18 -4.23 9.83
CA ASP A 46 -2.30 -5.04 8.61
C ASP A 46 -3.53 -4.67 7.77
N GLU A 47 -4.64 -4.34 8.42
CA GLU A 47 -5.85 -3.86 7.74
C GLU A 47 -5.61 -2.48 7.12
N ALA A 48 -4.96 -1.59 7.87
CA ALA A 48 -4.60 -0.25 7.41
C ALA A 48 -3.69 -0.31 6.17
N LEU A 49 -2.64 -1.14 6.21
CA LEU A 49 -1.77 -1.39 5.05
C LEU A 49 -2.54 -1.98 3.87
N SER A 50 -3.42 -2.95 4.11
CA SER A 50 -4.26 -3.54 3.05
C SER A 50 -5.13 -2.48 2.39
N ASN A 51 -5.75 -1.60 3.18
CA ASN A 51 -6.56 -0.50 2.67
C ASN A 51 -5.73 0.50 1.85
N LEU A 52 -4.51 0.82 2.32
CA LEU A 52 -3.59 1.70 1.61
C LEU A 52 -3.16 1.11 0.26
N ILE A 53 -2.81 -0.18 0.23
CA ILE A 53 -2.50 -0.90 -1.01
C ILE A 53 -3.68 -0.81 -1.96
N ASP A 54 -4.90 -1.10 -1.48
CA ASP A 54 -6.11 -1.01 -2.30
C ASP A 54 -6.29 0.35 -2.96
N LYS A 55 -6.15 1.42 -2.18
CA LYS A 55 -6.34 2.78 -2.69
C LYS A 55 -5.24 3.17 -3.67
N ILE A 56 -3.97 2.91 -3.35
CA ILE A 56 -2.85 3.29 -4.22
C ILE A 56 -2.86 2.43 -5.48
N ALA A 57 -2.85 1.11 -5.35
CA ALA A 57 -2.78 0.19 -6.46
C ALA A 57 -4.00 0.31 -7.38
N GLY A 58 -5.21 0.44 -6.81
CA GLY A 58 -6.43 0.63 -7.59
C GLY A 58 -6.39 1.90 -8.44
N VAL A 59 -5.96 3.03 -7.86
CA VAL A 59 -5.82 4.29 -8.59
C VAL A 59 -4.73 4.21 -9.64
N VAL A 60 -3.53 3.76 -9.26
CA VAL A 60 -2.38 3.73 -10.17
C VAL A 60 -2.72 2.86 -11.37
N LYS A 61 -3.18 1.62 -11.14
CA LYS A 61 -3.53 0.68 -12.22
C LYS A 61 -4.66 1.21 -13.09
N SER A 62 -5.76 1.68 -12.50
CA SER A 62 -6.89 2.23 -13.25
C SER A 62 -6.49 3.41 -14.13
N LYS A 63 -5.70 4.35 -13.60
CA LYS A 63 -5.30 5.56 -14.32
C LYS A 63 -4.24 5.28 -15.38
N LYS A 64 -3.28 4.40 -15.11
CA LYS A 64 -2.30 3.96 -16.10
C LYS A 64 -2.98 3.23 -17.26
N ASN A 65 -3.94 2.35 -16.98
CA ASN A 65 -4.72 1.65 -18.02
C ASN A 65 -5.53 2.63 -18.90
N ALA A 66 -5.97 3.75 -18.33
CA ALA A 66 -6.65 4.81 -19.06
C ALA A 66 -5.68 5.82 -19.73
N GLY A 67 -4.38 5.52 -19.79
CA GLY A 67 -3.37 6.35 -20.46
C GLY A 67 -2.93 7.59 -19.68
N TYR A 68 -3.33 7.74 -18.42
CA TYR A 68 -2.91 8.85 -17.59
C TYR A 68 -1.56 8.59 -16.92
N ARG A 69 -0.82 9.68 -16.69
CA ARG A 69 0.32 9.68 -15.78
C ARG A 69 -0.15 9.81 -14.34
N VAL A 70 0.50 9.09 -13.44
CA VAL A 70 0.14 9.05 -12.01
C VAL A 70 1.27 9.64 -11.17
N TYR A 71 0.91 10.68 -10.42
CA TYR A 71 1.81 11.41 -9.54
C TYR A 71 1.31 11.26 -8.11
N VAL A 72 2.18 10.85 -7.20
CA VAL A 72 1.86 10.62 -5.79
C VAL A 72 2.55 11.68 -4.95
N ASN A 73 1.76 12.39 -4.13
CA ASN A 73 2.24 13.39 -3.21
C ASN A 73 2.47 12.74 -1.83
N ALA A 74 3.72 12.64 -1.41
CA ALA A 74 4.16 12.07 -0.14
C ALA A 74 4.47 13.14 0.92
N THR A 75 3.98 14.37 0.74
CA THR A 75 4.17 15.47 1.72
C THR A 75 3.41 15.22 3.02
N ALA A 76 2.15 14.83 2.90
CA ALA A 76 1.24 14.71 4.04
C ALA A 76 1.09 13.24 4.49
N GLY A 77 0.84 13.04 5.78
CA GLY A 77 0.71 11.72 6.39
C GLY A 77 1.89 11.38 7.32
N PHE A 78 1.76 10.29 8.08
CA PHE A 78 2.84 9.86 8.97
C PHE A 78 3.98 9.21 8.17
N LYS A 79 5.23 9.39 8.62
CA LYS A 79 6.43 8.89 7.93
C LYS A 79 6.37 7.41 7.55
N PRO A 80 5.89 6.48 8.40
CA PRO A 80 5.77 5.07 8.02
C PRO A 80 4.77 4.84 6.89
N GLU A 81 3.63 5.55 6.93
CA GLU A 81 2.56 5.45 5.93
C GLU A 81 3.04 5.98 4.58
N THR A 82 3.69 7.15 4.56
CA THR A 82 4.20 7.76 3.34
C THR A 82 5.37 6.98 2.74
N SER A 83 6.23 6.39 3.58
CA SER A 83 7.31 5.50 3.14
C SER A 83 6.76 4.25 2.47
N PHE A 84 5.77 3.61 3.12
CA PHE A 84 5.11 2.43 2.56
C PHE A 84 4.34 2.77 1.28
N ALA A 85 3.59 3.86 1.26
CA ALA A 85 2.88 4.36 0.08
C ALA A 85 3.84 4.61 -1.09
N THR A 86 5.02 5.14 -0.81
CA THR A 86 6.08 5.37 -1.81
C THR A 86 6.55 4.06 -2.43
N ILE A 87 6.84 3.04 -1.62
CA ILE A 87 7.26 1.70 -2.09
C ILE A 87 6.15 1.08 -2.95
N ILE A 88 4.90 1.07 -2.47
CA ILE A 88 3.76 0.52 -3.23
C ILE A 88 3.56 1.28 -4.53
N SER A 89 3.73 2.61 -4.53
CA SER A 89 3.61 3.42 -5.75
C SER A 89 4.67 3.04 -6.79
N MET A 90 5.91 2.76 -6.37
CA MET A 90 6.96 2.27 -7.26
C MET A 90 6.60 0.90 -7.84
N VAL A 91 6.21 -0.05 -6.98
CA VAL A 91 5.83 -1.42 -7.41
C VAL A 91 4.64 -1.42 -8.36
N MET A 92 3.69 -0.49 -8.17
CA MET A 92 2.50 -0.35 -9.04
C MET A 92 2.75 0.46 -10.31
N GLY A 93 3.95 1.05 -10.48
CA GLY A 93 4.32 1.78 -11.71
C GLY A 93 3.82 3.22 -11.77
N ALA A 94 3.75 3.92 -10.63
CA ALA A 94 3.53 5.37 -10.62
C ALA A 94 4.66 6.11 -11.35
N ASP A 95 4.33 7.20 -12.05
CA ASP A 95 5.29 7.95 -12.88
C ASP A 95 6.15 8.92 -12.06
N LYS A 96 5.67 9.37 -10.90
CA LYS A 96 6.40 10.25 -10.00
C LYS A 96 5.89 10.13 -8.57
N VAL A 97 6.80 10.11 -7.60
CA VAL A 97 6.49 10.41 -6.20
C VAL A 97 7.23 11.70 -5.85
N TYR A 98 6.54 12.64 -5.19
CA TYR A 98 7.14 13.92 -4.81
C TYR A 98 6.68 14.35 -3.43
N TYR A 99 7.46 15.19 -2.77
CA TYR A 99 7.08 15.82 -1.51
C TYR A 99 7.43 17.32 -1.56
N ILE A 100 6.81 18.10 -0.69
CA ILE A 100 7.11 19.51 -0.49
C ILE A 100 7.85 19.61 0.84
N HIS A 101 9.10 20.06 0.82
CA HIS A 101 9.87 20.17 2.05
C HIS A 101 9.42 21.40 2.85
N GLU A 102 9.20 21.23 4.16
CA GLU A 102 8.63 22.28 5.01
C GLU A 102 9.54 23.52 5.10
N SER A 103 10.84 23.34 5.25
CA SER A 103 11.80 24.45 5.44
C SER A 103 11.97 25.35 4.22
N PHE A 104 12.12 24.78 3.01
CA PHE A 104 12.40 25.56 1.80
C PHE A 104 11.20 25.68 0.85
N ARG A 105 10.07 25.00 1.14
CA ARG A 105 8.79 25.08 0.40
C ARG A 105 8.90 24.73 -1.09
N GLU A 106 9.88 23.92 -1.48
CA GLU A 106 10.04 23.46 -2.86
C GLU A 106 9.53 22.04 -3.05
N VAL A 107 9.14 21.74 -4.29
CA VAL A 107 8.75 20.40 -4.72
C VAL A 107 10.01 19.58 -5.00
N VAL A 108 10.20 18.52 -4.24
CA VAL A 108 11.29 17.57 -4.41
C VAL A 108 10.73 16.28 -5.00
N ALA A 109 11.27 15.87 -6.14
CA ALA A 109 10.98 14.56 -6.72
C ALA A 109 11.79 13.48 -5.99
N LEU A 110 11.13 12.46 -5.48
CA LEU A 110 11.82 11.29 -4.95
C LEU A 110 12.35 10.44 -6.12
N PRO A 111 13.57 9.88 -6.01
CA PRO A 111 14.08 8.95 -7.01
C PRO A 111 13.18 7.70 -7.03
N LEU A 112 12.64 7.36 -8.20
CA LEU A 112 11.87 6.14 -8.38
C LEU A 112 12.78 5.05 -8.93
N LEU A 113 13.01 4.03 -8.12
CA LEU A 113 13.67 2.83 -8.58
C LEU A 113 12.66 1.94 -9.31
N PRO A 114 13.02 1.32 -10.44
CA PRO A 114 12.16 0.37 -11.14
C PRO A 114 12.12 -0.96 -10.39
N ILE A 115 11.47 -0.97 -9.22
CA ILE A 115 11.35 -2.15 -8.36
C ILE A 115 10.08 -2.92 -8.67
N THR A 116 10.21 -4.25 -8.69
CA THR A 116 9.10 -5.18 -8.77
C THR A 116 9.23 -6.22 -7.67
N VAL A 117 8.13 -6.92 -7.36
CA VAL A 117 8.19 -8.08 -6.47
C VAL A 117 8.82 -9.23 -7.25
N LYS A 118 9.83 -9.88 -6.65
CA LYS A 118 10.54 -11.01 -7.27
C LYS A 118 9.57 -12.16 -7.58
N GLU A 119 9.70 -12.77 -8.75
CA GLU A 119 8.85 -13.89 -9.15
C GLU A 119 8.97 -15.09 -8.20
N GLU A 120 10.18 -15.36 -7.69
CA GLU A 120 10.41 -16.40 -6.66
C GLU A 120 9.57 -16.17 -5.40
N PHE A 121 9.41 -14.91 -5.00
CA PHE A 121 8.57 -14.56 -3.85
C PHE A 121 7.09 -14.75 -4.18
N LEU A 122 6.64 -14.32 -5.36
CA LEU A 122 5.26 -14.54 -5.80
C LEU A 122 4.93 -16.04 -5.89
N SER A 123 5.84 -16.84 -6.44
CA SER A 123 5.71 -18.30 -6.54
C SER A 123 5.67 -18.97 -5.17
N LEU A 124 6.37 -18.42 -4.17
CA LEU A 124 6.25 -18.89 -2.79
C LEU A 124 4.87 -18.56 -2.22
N ILE A 125 4.37 -17.34 -2.42
CA ILE A 125 3.01 -16.97 -1.97
C ILE A 125 1.95 -17.81 -2.70
N ASP A 126 2.13 -18.14 -3.98
CA ASP A 126 1.27 -19.06 -4.74
C ASP A 126 1.10 -20.42 -4.02
N ARG A 127 2.17 -20.94 -3.39
CA ARG A 127 2.13 -22.21 -2.64
C ARG A 127 1.49 -22.09 -1.25
N ILE A 128 1.59 -20.92 -0.62
CA ILE A 128 1.07 -20.68 0.73
C ILE A 128 -0.40 -20.24 0.66
N PHE A 129 -0.85 -19.60 -0.42
CA PHE A 129 -2.17 -19.00 -0.50
C PHE A 129 -3.29 -20.05 -0.74
N PRO A 130 -4.43 -19.99 -0.01
CA PRO A 130 -4.71 -19.09 1.10
C PRO A 130 -4.03 -19.54 2.40
N HIS A 131 -3.81 -20.84 2.57
CA HIS A 131 -3.03 -21.42 3.66
C HIS A 131 -2.35 -22.73 3.20
N ILE A 132 -1.27 -23.11 3.89
CA ILE A 132 -0.59 -24.41 3.79
C ILE A 132 -0.32 -24.97 5.19
N SER A 133 -0.17 -26.28 5.35
CA SER A 133 0.25 -26.82 6.65
C SER A 133 1.70 -26.44 6.96
N LEU A 134 2.01 -26.23 8.24
CA LEU A 134 3.37 -25.91 8.68
C LEU A 134 4.36 -27.05 8.36
N ALA A 135 3.91 -28.30 8.44
CA ALA A 135 4.72 -29.46 8.12
C ALA A 135 5.11 -29.46 6.63
N ASP A 136 4.13 -29.31 5.73
CA ASP A 136 4.39 -29.31 4.28
C ASP A 136 5.28 -28.14 3.89
N LEU A 137 5.03 -26.94 4.44
CA LEU A 137 5.88 -25.78 4.15
C LEU A 137 7.32 -25.97 4.65
N LYS A 138 7.48 -26.61 5.81
CA LYS A 138 8.81 -26.91 6.37
C LYS A 138 9.60 -27.83 5.44
N ASP A 139 8.95 -28.81 4.81
CA ASP A 139 9.59 -29.71 3.85
C ASP A 139 9.99 -28.98 2.55
N ILE A 140 9.27 -27.91 2.18
CA ILE A 140 9.54 -27.14 0.96
C ILE A 140 10.68 -26.12 1.15
N ILE A 141 10.66 -25.33 2.23
CA ILE A 141 11.57 -24.19 2.41
C ILE A 141 12.45 -24.24 3.66
N GLY A 142 12.25 -25.23 4.53
CA GLY A 142 12.98 -25.36 5.79
C GLY A 142 12.51 -24.40 6.89
N TYR A 143 12.87 -24.72 8.13
CA TYR A 143 12.43 -23.98 9.32
C TYR A 143 12.98 -22.54 9.38
N GLU A 144 14.26 -22.35 9.06
CA GLU A 144 14.91 -21.03 9.11
C GLU A 144 14.25 -20.03 8.16
N ARG A 145 13.84 -20.48 6.97
CA ARG A 145 13.16 -19.62 6.01
C ARG A 145 11.75 -19.26 6.46
N ILE A 146 11.03 -20.19 7.08
CA ILE A 146 9.71 -19.91 7.68
C ILE A 146 9.86 -18.84 8.76
N LYS A 147 10.83 -19.01 9.67
CA LYS A 147 11.11 -18.05 10.73
C LYS A 147 11.45 -16.66 10.16
N GLU A 148 12.30 -16.59 9.14
CA GLU A 148 12.61 -15.33 8.44
C GLU A 148 11.35 -14.66 7.86
N LEU A 149 10.45 -15.42 7.25
CA LEU A 149 9.20 -14.89 6.68
C LEU A 149 8.25 -14.38 7.78
N GLU A 150 8.20 -15.06 8.92
CA GLU A 150 7.40 -14.62 10.07
C GLU A 150 7.96 -13.34 10.69
N GLU A 151 9.27 -13.28 10.94
CA GLU A 151 9.97 -12.10 11.50
C GLU A 151 9.85 -10.87 10.58
N ARG A 152 9.81 -11.09 9.26
CA ARG A 152 9.58 -10.03 8.27
C ARG A 152 8.12 -9.63 8.12
N GLY A 153 7.20 -10.24 8.86
CA GLY A 153 5.77 -9.95 8.77
C GLY A 153 5.17 -10.33 7.41
N VAL A 154 5.66 -11.38 6.76
CA VAL A 154 5.12 -11.90 5.50
C VAL A 154 4.01 -12.92 5.76
N ILE A 155 4.23 -13.79 6.74
CA ILE A 155 3.30 -14.87 7.09
C ILE A 155 2.85 -14.76 8.55
N ILE A 156 1.79 -15.50 8.88
CA ILE A 156 1.35 -15.79 10.23
C ILE A 156 1.14 -17.29 10.37
N ILE A 157 1.47 -17.84 11.53
CA ILE A 157 1.25 -19.25 11.86
C ILE A 157 0.12 -19.33 12.88
N ARG A 158 -0.93 -20.11 12.58
CA ARG A 158 -2.09 -20.33 13.45
C ARG A 158 -2.52 -21.77 13.37
N GLU A 159 -2.64 -22.44 14.52
CA GLU A 159 -3.17 -23.82 14.61
C GLU A 159 -2.48 -24.80 13.63
N GLY A 160 -1.15 -24.68 13.48
CA GLY A 160 -0.37 -25.53 12.57
C GLY A 160 -0.53 -25.20 11.08
N ARG A 161 -1.23 -24.12 10.72
CA ARG A 161 -1.35 -23.58 9.37
C ARG A 161 -0.52 -22.32 9.21
N VAL A 162 0.04 -22.14 8.02
CA VAL A 162 0.77 -20.96 7.61
C VAL A 162 -0.06 -20.21 6.59
N GLU A 163 -0.23 -18.91 6.81
CA GLU A 163 -1.05 -18.03 6.01
C GLU A 163 -0.27 -16.76 5.65
N PRO A 164 -0.40 -16.21 4.43
CA PRO A 164 0.17 -14.89 4.14
C PRO A 164 -0.59 -13.84 4.95
N ARG A 165 0.12 -12.84 5.50
CA ARG A 165 -0.51 -11.72 6.21
C ARG A 165 -1.50 -10.98 5.32
N PRO A 166 -2.55 -10.34 5.89
CA PRO A 166 -3.58 -9.67 5.10
C PRO A 166 -3.04 -8.68 4.05
N TRP A 167 -2.03 -7.88 4.42
CA TRP A 167 -1.43 -6.92 3.50
C TRP A 167 -0.62 -7.60 2.38
N ILE A 168 0.01 -8.75 2.65
CA ILE A 168 0.68 -9.57 1.62
C ILE A 168 -0.34 -10.15 0.66
N ARG A 169 -1.45 -10.71 1.17
CA ARG A 169 -2.54 -11.23 0.33
C ARG A 169 -3.04 -10.13 -0.60
N LYS A 170 -3.28 -8.93 -0.06
CA LYS A 170 -3.72 -7.79 -0.84
C LYS A 170 -2.70 -7.38 -1.90
N LEU A 171 -1.43 -7.22 -1.54
CA LEU A 171 -0.36 -6.90 -2.49
C LEU A 171 -0.30 -7.94 -3.63
N TYR A 172 -0.30 -9.22 -3.27
CA TYR A 172 -0.26 -10.35 -4.22
C TYR A 172 -1.45 -10.30 -5.19
N THR A 173 -2.68 -10.11 -4.69
CA THR A 173 -3.88 -9.99 -5.53
C THR A 173 -3.80 -8.84 -6.53
N MET A 174 -3.32 -7.67 -6.11
CA MET A 174 -3.18 -6.50 -6.99
C MET A 174 -2.16 -6.73 -8.11
N ILE A 175 -1.04 -7.40 -7.78
CA ILE A 175 0.03 -7.74 -8.74
C ILE A 175 -0.47 -8.75 -9.78
N LYS A 176 -1.04 -9.88 -9.34
CA LYS A 176 -1.54 -10.91 -10.26
C LYS A 176 -2.80 -10.47 -11.02
N GLY A 177 -3.42 -9.37 -10.61
CA GLY A 177 -4.67 -8.87 -11.21
C GLY A 177 -5.89 -9.72 -10.84
N ILE A 178 -5.83 -10.39 -9.69
CA ILE A 178 -6.90 -11.21 -9.13
C ILE A 178 -7.64 -10.31 -8.12
N GLY A 179 -8.53 -9.43 -8.57
CA GLY A 179 -9.21 -8.47 -7.68
C GLY A 179 -10.32 -7.71 -8.36
#